data_AF-A0AAJ2KWZ2-F1
#
_entry.id   AF-A0AAJ2KWZ2-F1
#
_cell.length_a   1.000
_cell.length_b   1.000
_cell.length_c   1.000
_cell.angle_alpha   90.00
_cell.angle_beta   90.00
_cell.angle_gamma   90.00
#
_symmetry.space_group_name_H-M   'P 1'
#
loop_
_entity.id
_entity.type
_entity.pdbx_description
1 polymer ?
#
loop_
_entity_poly.entity_id
_entity_poly.type
_entity_poly.pdbx_seq_one_letter_code
_entity_poly.pdbx_strand_id
1 'polypeptide(L)'
;MSEKHFIVKIQNRNGDHENSYVRLLVSDCEKNACQTALISECHGELEQLSFEDGGVYDYNGENHYSVRSCVEVAPEDVATLQRFL
;
A
#
# COMPACT_ATOMS: atom_id res chain seq x y z
N MET A 1 12.15 -13.39 -12.57
CA MET A 1 10.69 -13.11 -12.54
C MET A 1 10.46 -11.87 -13.37
N SER A 2 9.32 -11.76 -14.06
CA SER A 2 9.00 -10.55 -14.83
C SER A 2 8.59 -9.45 -13.86
N GLU A 3 9.25 -8.29 -13.93
CA GLU A 3 8.84 -7.11 -13.17
C GLU A 3 7.47 -6.63 -13.67
N LYS A 4 6.52 -6.44 -12.75
CA LYS A 4 5.18 -5.94 -13.02
C LYS A 4 4.93 -4.67 -12.24
N HIS A 5 4.11 -3.79 -12.77
CA HIS A 5 3.68 -2.58 -12.07
C HIS A 5 2.32 -2.82 -11.44
N PHE A 6 2.13 -2.35 -10.22
CA PHE A 6 0.87 -2.44 -9.49
C PHE A 6 0.48 -1.07 -8.96
N ILE A 7 -0.77 -0.69 -9.16
CA ILE A 7 -1.38 0.44 -8.45
C ILE A 7 -2.09 -0.08 -7.21
N VAL A 8 -1.66 0.38 -6.04
CA VAL A 8 -2.21 -0.03 -4.75
C VAL A 8 -2.87 1.17 -4.10
N LYS A 9 -4.15 1.02 -3.74
CA LYS A 9 -4.88 2.01 -2.94
C LYS A 9 -4.93 1.53 -1.50
N ILE A 10 -4.40 2.35 -0.61
CA ILE A 10 -4.36 2.12 0.83
C ILE A 10 -5.35 3.05 1.49
N GLN A 11 -6.01 2.58 2.52
CA GLN A 11 -6.82 3.40 3.42
C GLN A 11 -6.16 3.40 4.81
N ASN A 12 -6.01 4.57 5.41
CA ASN A 12 -5.72 4.72 6.83
C ASN A 12 -6.99 5.16 7.56
N ARG A 13 -7.29 4.50 8.68
CA ARG A 13 -8.29 4.95 9.65
C ARG A 13 -7.61 5.36 10.95
N ASN A 14 -7.96 6.54 11.43
CA ASN A 14 -7.51 7.06 12.72
C ASN A 14 -8.70 7.72 13.43
N GLY A 15 -9.30 6.99 14.37
CA GLY A 15 -10.56 7.37 15.00
C GLY A 15 -11.68 7.56 13.96
N ASP A 16 -12.27 8.76 13.93
CA ASP A 16 -13.33 9.13 12.97
C ASP A 16 -12.78 9.63 11.62
N HIS A 17 -11.46 9.72 11.46
CA HIS A 17 -10.83 10.20 10.23
C HIS A 17 -10.43 9.05 9.33
N GLU A 18 -10.64 9.26 8.04
CA GLU A 18 -10.26 8.31 6.99
C GLU A 18 -9.48 9.03 5.90
N ASN A 19 -8.27 8.54 5.61
CA ASN A 19 -7.43 9.00 4.52
C ASN A 19 -7.18 7.87 3.53
N SER A 20 -6.96 8.22 2.26
CA SER A 20 -6.57 7.25 1.24
C SER A 20 -5.27 7.67 0.56
N TYR A 21 -4.44 6.69 0.27
CA TYR A 21 -3.15 6.84 -0.41
C TYR A 21 -3.15 5.96 -1.65
N VAL A 22 -2.44 6.39 -2.67
CA VAL A 22 -2.21 5.61 -3.88
C VAL A 22 -0.71 5.47 -4.08
N ARG A 23 -0.27 4.26 -4.40
CA ARG A 23 1.12 3.93 -4.70
C ARG A 23 1.20 3.17 -6.02
N LEU A 24 2.17 3.53 -6.84
CA LEU A 24 2.57 2.75 -8.01
C LEU A 24 3.88 2.04 -7.67
N LEU A 25 3.86 0.70 -7.64
CA LEU A 25 4.96 -0.12 -7.17
C LEU A 25 5.38 -1.13 -8.24
N VAL A 26 6.67 -1.44 -8.29
CA VAL A 26 7.19 -2.58 -9.04
C VAL A 26 7.23 -3.79 -8.11
N SER A 27 6.67 -4.91 -8.54
CA SER A 27 6.70 -6.16 -7.78
C SER A 27 6.59 -7.38 -8.70
N ASP A 28 6.87 -8.56 -8.16
CA ASP A 28 6.71 -9.84 -8.84
C ASP A 28 5.28 -10.38 -8.76
N CYS A 29 4.53 -10.02 -7.71
CA CYS A 29 3.15 -10.45 -7.49
C CYS A 29 2.33 -9.44 -6.69
N GLU A 30 1.00 -9.56 -6.78
CA GLU A 30 0.06 -8.69 -6.09
C GLU A 30 0.25 -8.68 -4.56
N LYS A 31 0.51 -9.86 -3.97
CA LYS A 31 0.71 -10.00 -2.53
C LYS A 31 1.89 -9.17 -2.02
N ASN A 32 3.02 -9.23 -2.72
CA ASN A 32 4.21 -8.48 -2.35
C ASN A 32 4.00 -6.98 -2.58
N ALA A 33 3.36 -6.58 -3.69
CA ALA A 33 2.99 -5.19 -3.93
C ALA A 33 2.13 -4.63 -2.80
N CYS A 34 1.07 -5.34 -2.39
CA CYS A 34 0.20 -4.97 -1.27
C CYS A 34 0.98 -4.79 0.03
N GLN A 35 1.83 -5.75 0.38
CA GLN A 35 2.60 -5.72 1.61
C GLN A 35 3.61 -4.55 1.61
N THR A 36 4.35 -4.35 0.52
CA THR A 36 5.27 -3.22 0.37
C THR A 36 4.53 -1.89 0.46
N ALA A 37 3.35 -1.78 -0.14
CA ALA A 37 2.54 -0.55 -0.08
C ALA A 37 2.14 -0.22 1.36
N LEU A 38 1.64 -1.19 2.12
CA LEU A 38 1.26 -0.99 3.53
C LEU A 38 2.45 -0.54 4.38
N ILE A 39 3.58 -1.24 4.25
CA ILE A 39 4.81 -0.92 5.00
C ILE A 39 5.30 0.49 4.66
N SER A 40 5.19 0.93 3.40
CA SER A 40 5.65 2.27 3.00
C SER A 40 4.85 3.43 3.60
N GLU A 41 3.63 3.19 4.11
CA GLU A 41 2.85 4.20 4.84
C GLU A 41 3.09 4.19 6.34
N CYS A 42 3.71 3.14 6.85
CA CYS A 42 3.99 3.02 8.27
C CYS A 42 5.26 3.79 8.63
N HIS A 43 5.26 4.43 9.79
CA HIS A 43 6.39 5.21 10.30
C HIS A 43 7.23 4.43 11.31
N GLY A 44 6.68 3.35 11.89
CA GLY A 44 7.41 2.44 12.77
C GLY A 44 8.40 1.53 12.05
N GLU A 45 9.37 1.02 12.81
CA GLU A 45 10.23 -0.09 12.36
C GLU A 45 9.38 -1.34 12.11
N LEU A 46 9.80 -2.19 11.16
CA LEU A 46 9.00 -3.31 10.66
C LEU A 46 8.64 -4.32 11.76
N GLU A 47 9.52 -4.49 12.75
CA GLU A 47 9.33 -5.36 13.92
C GLU A 47 8.31 -4.81 14.93
N GLN A 48 7.96 -3.52 14.85
CA GLN A 48 6.97 -2.86 15.71
C GLN A 48 5.58 -2.85 15.09
N LEU A 49 5.46 -3.19 13.80
CA LEU A 49 4.20 -3.21 13.08
C LEU A 49 3.38 -4.44 13.45
N SER A 50 2.10 -4.25 13.77
CA SER A 50 1.17 -5.34 14.01
C SER A 50 0.31 -5.58 12.78
N PHE A 51 0.41 -6.78 12.20
CA PHE A 51 -0.34 -7.19 11.01
C PHE A 51 -1.57 -7.99 11.43
N GLU A 52 -2.71 -7.32 11.58
CA GLU A 52 -3.99 -7.88 12.04
C GLU A 52 -5.14 -7.27 11.25
N ASP A 53 -6.34 -7.85 11.33
CA ASP A 53 -7.58 -7.33 10.69
C ASP A 53 -7.50 -7.02 9.18
N GLY A 54 -6.58 -7.68 8.47
CA GLY A 54 -6.36 -7.44 7.04
C GLY A 54 -5.57 -6.17 6.73
N GLY A 55 -4.88 -5.61 7.72
CA GLY A 55 -4.09 -4.39 7.60
C GLY A 55 -2.85 -4.38 8.50
N VAL A 56 -2.36 -3.17 8.77
CA VAL A 56 -1.21 -2.89 9.63
C VAL A 56 -1.58 -1.77 10.60
N TYR A 57 -1.35 -2.02 11.88
CA TYR A 57 -1.44 -1.00 12.91
C TYR A 57 -0.08 -0.33 13.13
N ASP A 58 -0.08 0.99 13.17
CA ASP A 58 1.09 1.85 13.43
C ASP A 58 0.77 2.84 14.57
N TYR A 59 1.80 3.47 15.14
CA TYR A 59 1.68 4.42 16.25
C TYR A 59 0.84 3.86 17.42
N ASN A 60 1.22 2.68 17.92
CA ASN A 60 0.52 1.98 19.01
C ASN A 60 -0.98 1.74 18.75
N GLY A 61 -1.38 1.59 17.48
CA GLY A 61 -2.76 1.29 17.09
C GLY A 61 -3.61 2.53 16.78
N GLU A 62 -3.04 3.73 16.80
CA GLU A 62 -3.75 4.95 16.40
C GLU A 62 -4.08 4.96 14.91
N ASN A 63 -3.23 4.38 14.07
CA ASN A 63 -3.45 4.29 12.63
C ASN A 63 -3.62 2.84 12.22
N HIS A 64 -4.66 2.57 11.44
CA HIS A 64 -4.87 1.27 10.80
C HIS A 64 -4.85 1.42 9.28
N TYR A 65 -3.79 0.91 8.65
CA TYR A 65 -3.60 0.90 7.20
C TYR A 65 -4.10 -0.41 6.60
N SER A 66 -4.92 -0.33 5.55
CA SER A 66 -5.46 -1.52 4.86
C SER A 66 -5.47 -1.33 3.35
N VAL A 67 -5.28 -2.40 2.59
CA VAL A 67 -5.37 -2.34 1.13
C VAL A 67 -6.84 -2.36 0.71
N ARG A 68 -7.26 -1.32 -0.01
CA ARG A 68 -8.60 -1.22 -0.61
C ARG A 68 -8.67 -1.84 -2.00
N SER A 69 -7.59 -1.71 -2.78
CA SER A 69 -7.48 -2.32 -4.10
C SER A 69 -6.02 -2.46 -4.50
N CYS A 70 -5.69 -3.52 -5.23
CA CYS A 70 -4.42 -3.70 -5.89
C CYS A 70 -4.68 -4.17 -7.32
N VAL A 71 -4.11 -3.51 -8.31
CA VAL A 71 -4.36 -3.81 -9.72
C VAL A 71 -3.03 -3.81 -10.47
N GLU A 72 -2.78 -4.87 -11.24
CA GLU A 72 -1.66 -4.91 -12.18
C GLU A 72 -1.91 -3.89 -13.30
N VAL A 73 -0.90 -3.05 -13.55
CA VAL A 73 -0.96 -1.95 -14.51
C VAL A 73 -0.35 -2.41 -15.83
N ALA A 74 -1.08 -2.18 -16.93
CA ALA A 74 -0.57 -2.46 -18.26
C ALA A 74 0.64 -1.56 -18.58
N PRO A 75 1.70 -2.07 -19.25
CA PRO A 75 2.91 -1.30 -19.51
C PRO A 75 2.68 0.07 -20.18
N GLU A 76 1.68 0.16 -21.07
CA GLU A 76 1.27 1.40 -21.76
C GLU A 76 0.78 2.51 -20.82
N ASP A 77 0.23 2.15 -19.65
CA ASP A 77 -0.32 3.11 -18.69
C ASP A 77 0.71 3.60 -17.65
N VAL A 78 1.79 2.85 -17.46
CA VAL A 78 2.79 3.09 -16.40
C VAL A 78 3.39 4.49 -16.49
N ALA A 79 3.84 4.90 -17.68
CA ALA A 79 4.49 6.20 -17.86
C ALA A 79 3.55 7.37 -17.54
N THR A 80 2.26 7.22 -17.83
CA THR A 80 1.25 8.23 -17.50
C THR A 80 1.03 8.26 -16.00
N LEU A 81 0.83 7.11 -15.35
CA LEU A 81 0.59 7.04 -13.92
C LEU A 81 1.78 7.55 -13.10
N GLN A 82 3.03 7.23 -13.49
CA GLN A 82 4.25 7.75 -12.86
C GLN A 82 4.35 9.28 -12.89
N ARG A 83 3.67 9.95 -13.82
CA ARG A 83 3.71 11.42 -13.95
C ARG A 83 2.69 12.14 -13.07
N PHE A 84 1.59 11.47 -12.70
CA PHE A 84 0.43 12.10 -12.08
C PHE A 84 0.10 11.58 -10.67
N LEU A 85 0.66 10.44 -10.28
CA LEU A 85 0.63 9.93 -8.90
C LEU A 85 1.84 10.43 -8.12
#